data_AF-A0A917KR05-F1
#
_entry.id   AF-A0A917KR05-F1
#
_cell.length_a   1.000
_cell.length_b   1.000
_cell.length_c   1.000
_cell.angle_alpha   90.00
_cell.angle_beta   90.00
_cell.angle_gamma   90.00
#
_symmetry.space_group_name_H-M   'P 1'
#
loop_
_entity.id
_entity.type
_entity.pdbx_description
1 polymer ?
#
loop_
_entity_poly.entity_id
_entity_poly.type
_entity_poly.pdbx_seq_one_letter_code
_entity_poly.pdbx_strand_id
1 'polypeptide(L)'
;MTHDATKGAIRSSASRQVRIAWGLLSALLLIWAVFEAAKYGGWVIVAVVAGIVVPDLSFLVGLSGPHQHGRLSPQAVPLYNLLHRPVVALLVMLSCLVPDSPAIAVPLFNFGLAWLQHIASDRAFGFGLRTADGRQR
;
A
#
# COMPACT_ATOMS: atom_id res chain seq x y z
N MET A 1 7.93 35.44 22.43
CA MET A 1 8.74 34.30 21.93
C MET A 1 7.81 33.10 21.82
N THR A 2 7.24 32.87 20.63
CA THR A 2 6.27 31.80 20.35
C THR A 2 7.01 30.54 19.91
N HIS A 3 7.22 29.60 20.83
CA HIS A 3 7.63 28.24 20.49
C HIS A 3 6.38 27.40 20.20
N ASP A 4 5.74 27.63 19.05
CA ASP A 4 4.79 26.65 18.49
C ASP A 4 5.60 25.57 17.79
N ALA A 5 6.10 24.64 18.61
CA ALA A 5 6.73 23.41 18.14
C ALA A 5 5.71 22.67 17.28
N THR A 6 5.93 22.71 15.97
CA THR A 6 5.12 22.06 14.94
C THR A 6 5.08 20.57 15.25
N LYS A 7 4.02 20.12 15.94
CA LYS A 7 3.66 18.72 16.10
C LYS A 7 3.56 18.14 14.69
N GLY A 8 4.59 17.41 14.26
CA GLY A 8 4.64 16.81 12.94
C GLY A 8 3.36 16.01 12.70
N ALA A 9 2.64 16.30 11.61
CA ALA A 9 1.37 15.66 11.32
C ALA A 9 1.57 14.12 11.28
N ILE A 10 0.88 13.41 12.17
CA ILE A 10 0.94 11.94 12.28
C ILE A 10 0.08 11.29 11.18
N ARG A 11 -0.83 12.05 10.55
CA ARG A 11 -1.77 11.60 9.53
C ARG A 11 -1.92 12.63 8.41
N SER A 12 -2.25 12.15 7.21
CA SER A 12 -2.49 12.95 6.00
C SER A 12 -3.65 13.94 6.18
N SER A 13 -3.60 15.10 5.50
CA SER A 13 -4.63 16.15 5.55
C SER A 13 -5.86 15.89 4.67
N ALA A 14 -6.05 14.65 4.19
CA ALA A 14 -7.17 14.30 3.33
C ALA A 14 -8.53 14.52 4.04
N SER A 15 -9.52 15.01 3.29
CA SER A 15 -10.86 15.25 3.83
C SER A 15 -11.51 13.94 4.30
N ARG A 16 -12.47 14.05 5.24
CA ARG A 16 -13.23 12.89 5.73
C ARG A 16 -13.91 12.13 4.59
N GLN A 17 -14.45 12.85 3.60
CA GLN A 17 -15.10 12.26 2.44
C GLN A 17 -14.14 11.41 1.61
N VAL A 18 -12.92 11.92 1.35
CA VAL A 18 -11.88 11.17 0.63
C VAL A 18 -11.50 9.90 1.41
N ARG A 19 -11.35 10.00 2.74
CA ARG A 19 -11.04 8.83 3.58
C ARG A 19 -12.16 7.79 3.57
N ILE A 20 -13.43 8.22 3.55
CA ILE A 20 -14.58 7.32 3.42
C ILE A 20 -14.57 6.64 2.05
N ALA A 21 -14.32 7.38 0.97
CA ALA A 21 -14.23 6.80 -0.37
C ALA A 21 -13.13 5.74 -0.47
N TRP A 22 -11.95 6.00 0.11
CA TRP A 22 -10.89 5.01 0.23
C TRP A 22 -11.29 3.80 1.08
N GLY A 23 -12.03 4.02 2.17
CA GLY A 23 -12.56 2.94 3.01
C GLY A 23 -13.54 2.04 2.27
N LEU A 24 -14.46 2.62 1.50
CA LEU A 24 -15.41 1.87 0.67
C LEU A 24 -14.69 1.07 -0.42
N LEU A 25 -13.71 1.69 -1.08
CA LEU A 25 -12.87 1.01 -2.07
C LEU A 25 -12.08 -0.14 -1.43
N SER A 26 -11.47 0.08 -0.27
CA SER A 26 -10.75 -0.96 0.48
C SER A 26 -11.65 -2.14 0.82
N ALA A 27 -12.86 -1.88 1.32
CA ALA A 27 -13.83 -2.93 1.64
C ALA A 27 -14.23 -3.74 0.39
N LEU A 28 -14.50 -3.06 -0.72
CA LEU A 28 -14.82 -3.73 -1.99
C LEU A 28 -13.67 -4.62 -2.47
N LEU A 29 -12.44 -4.10 -2.47
CA LEU A 29 -11.26 -4.84 -2.91
C LEU A 29 -10.97 -6.03 -1.99
N LEU A 30 -11.18 -5.87 -0.68
CA LEU A 30 -11.01 -6.96 0.29
C LEU A 30 -12.02 -8.08 0.05
N ILE A 31 -13.30 -7.73 -0.12
CA ILE A 31 -14.35 -8.73 -0.42
C ILE A 31 -13.99 -9.48 -1.71
N TRP A 32 -13.54 -8.75 -2.74
CA TRP A 32 -13.14 -9.36 -4.01
C TRP A 32 -11.92 -10.28 -3.87
N ALA A 33 -10.89 -9.86 -3.14
CA ALA A 33 -9.70 -10.66 -2.90
C ALA A 33 -10.01 -11.95 -2.13
N VAL A 34 -10.88 -11.88 -1.12
CA VAL A 34 -11.33 -13.06 -0.36
C VAL A 34 -12.13 -14.00 -1.25
N PHE A 35 -13.03 -13.46 -2.07
CA PHE A 35 -13.82 -14.25 -3.01
C PHE A 35 -12.93 -15.00 -4.02
N GLU A 36 -11.97 -14.30 -4.65
CA GLU A 36 -11.03 -14.89 -5.60
C GLU A 36 -10.12 -15.94 -4.94
N ALA A 37 -9.61 -15.66 -3.73
CA ALA A 37 -8.80 -16.60 -2.97
C ALA A 37 -9.59 -17.88 -2.60
N ALA A 38 -10.86 -17.74 -2.22
CA ALA A 38 -11.73 -18.88 -1.93
C ALA A 38 -12.09 -19.68 -3.21
N LYS A 39 -12.27 -18.99 -4.34
CA LYS A 39 -12.62 -19.60 -5.63
C LYS A 39 -11.46 -20.40 -6.25
N TYR A 40 -10.25 -19.85 -6.25
CA TYR A 40 -9.11 -20.45 -6.95
C TYR A 40 -8.13 -21.19 -6.03
N GLY A 41 -8.03 -20.81 -4.75
CA GLY A 41 -7.13 -21.44 -3.79
C GLY A 41 -5.64 -21.40 -4.20
N GLY A 42 -4.84 -22.30 -3.61
CA GLY A 42 -3.46 -22.57 -4.02
C GLY A 42 -2.59 -21.31 -4.14
N TRP A 43 -1.96 -21.12 -5.31
CA TRP A 43 -1.07 -19.99 -5.58
C TRP A 43 -1.76 -18.62 -5.54
N VAL A 44 -3.08 -18.55 -5.70
CA VAL A 44 -3.81 -17.29 -5.57
C VAL A 44 -3.79 -16.80 -4.12
N ILE A 45 -3.90 -17.70 -3.14
CA ILE A 45 -3.78 -17.35 -1.72
C ILE A 45 -2.38 -16.77 -1.44
N VAL A 46 -1.34 -17.43 -1.94
CA VAL A 46 0.05 -16.95 -1.79
C VAL A 46 0.22 -15.58 -2.43
N ALA A 47 -0.35 -15.36 -3.62
CA ALA A 47 -0.29 -14.10 -4.33
C ALA A 47 -1.02 -12.97 -3.58
N VAL A 48 -2.21 -13.23 -3.03
CA VAL A 48 -2.93 -12.26 -2.19
C VAL A 48 -2.11 -11.88 -0.95
N VAL A 49 -1.56 -12.87 -0.24
CA VAL A 49 -0.72 -12.63 0.94
C VAL A 49 0.52 -11.81 0.57
N ALA A 50 1.19 -12.18 -0.53
CA ALA A 50 2.34 -11.43 -1.01
C ALA A 50 1.96 -9.98 -1.39
N GLY A 51 0.82 -9.76 -2.03
CA GLY A 51 0.35 -8.43 -2.41
C GLY A 51 0.09 -7.51 -1.21
N ILE A 52 -0.34 -8.08 -0.08
CA ILE A 52 -0.52 -7.35 1.18
C ILE A 52 0.83 -6.98 1.81
N VAL A 53 1.83 -7.86 1.71
CA VAL A 53 3.13 -7.72 2.42
C VAL A 53 4.15 -6.89 1.64
N VAL A 54 4.18 -7.00 0.30
CA VAL A 54 5.20 -6.34 -0.54
C VAL A 54 5.33 -4.82 -0.31
N PRO A 55 4.24 -4.03 -0.15
CA PRO A 55 4.36 -2.59 0.11
C PRO A 55 5.22 -2.25 1.34
N ASP A 56 5.11 -3.08 2.38
CA ASP A 56 5.78 -2.89 3.66
C ASP A 56 7.25 -3.29 3.65
N LEU A 57 7.71 -4.03 2.64
CA LEU A 57 9.13 -4.39 2.51
C LEU A 57 10.03 -3.15 2.38
N SER A 58 9.47 -2.01 1.98
CA SER A 58 10.18 -0.72 2.00
C SER A 58 10.70 -0.31 3.37
N PHE A 59 10.06 -0.74 4.46
CA PHE A 59 10.53 -0.46 5.82
C PHE A 59 11.86 -1.15 6.16
N LEU A 60 12.21 -2.23 5.45
CA LEU A 60 13.46 -2.96 5.68
C LEU A 60 14.69 -2.18 5.19
N VAL A 61 14.53 -1.29 4.21
CA VAL A 61 15.63 -0.53 3.57
C VAL A 61 16.20 0.58 4.48
N GLY A 62 15.64 0.78 5.67
CA GLY A 62 16.05 1.84 6.60
C GLY A 62 16.41 1.38 8.01
N LEU A 63 16.45 0.07 8.30
CA LEU A 63 16.58 -0.48 9.65
C LEU A 63 17.90 -0.09 10.36
N SER A 64 18.93 0.30 9.61
CA SER A 64 20.29 0.51 10.13
C SER A 64 20.59 1.94 10.60
N GLY A 65 19.63 2.87 10.56
CA GLY A 65 19.86 4.29 10.89
C GLY A 65 19.27 4.75 12.23
N PRO A 66 19.54 5.98 12.70
CA PRO A 66 18.86 6.54 13.86
C PRO A 66 17.36 6.74 13.57
N HIS A 67 16.49 6.03 14.30
CA HIS A 67 15.04 6.06 14.11
C HIS A 67 14.40 7.12 15.03
N GLN A 68 13.73 8.11 14.44
CA GLN A 68 12.80 8.95 15.19
C GLN A 68 11.39 8.37 15.06
N HIS A 69 10.67 8.26 16.18
CA HIS A 69 9.29 7.76 16.18
C HIS A 69 8.42 8.53 15.16
N GLY A 70 7.77 7.79 14.25
CA GLY A 70 6.90 8.35 13.21
C GLY A 70 7.59 8.89 11.96
N ARG A 71 8.93 8.85 11.89
CA ARG A 71 9.71 9.26 10.70
C ARG A 71 10.36 8.06 10.04
N LEU A 72 10.14 7.92 8.73
CA LEU A 72 10.84 6.94 7.92
C LEU A 72 12.27 7.41 7.63
N SER A 73 13.24 6.49 7.56
CA SER A 73 14.59 6.82 7.09
C SER A 73 14.52 7.49 5.71
N PRO A 74 15.21 8.63 5.49
CA PRO A 74 15.21 9.30 4.18
C PRO A 74 15.61 8.38 3.02
N GLN A 75 16.42 7.35 3.28
CA GLN A 75 16.84 6.34 2.29
C GLN A 75 15.70 5.41 1.87
N ALA A 76 14.75 5.12 2.76
CA ALA A 76 13.61 4.25 2.47
C ALA A 76 12.42 5.00 1.84
N VAL A 77 12.41 6.35 1.92
CA VAL A 77 11.31 7.19 1.39
C VAL A 77 11.03 6.96 -0.10
N PRO A 78 12.03 6.92 -1.02
CA PRO A 78 11.75 6.74 -2.44
C PRO A 78 11.07 5.41 -2.73
N LEU A 79 11.56 4.32 -2.11
CA LEU A 79 10.99 2.99 -2.28
C LEU A 79 9.59 2.90 -1.68
N TYR A 80 9.39 3.39 -0.45
CA TYR A 80 8.07 3.45 0.17
C TYR A 80 7.08 4.20 -0.71
N ASN A 81 7.47 5.39 -1.20
CA ASN A 81 6.60 6.20 -2.04
C ASN A 81 6.29 5.56 -3.39
N LEU A 82 7.24 4.80 -3.95
CA LEU A 82 7.00 4.03 -5.16
C LEU A 82 5.97 2.93 -4.90
N LEU A 83 6.17 2.12 -3.86
CA LEU A 83 5.29 0.99 -3.55
C LEU A 83 3.90 1.42 -3.09
N HIS A 84 3.75 2.61 -2.49
CA HIS A 84 2.45 3.13 -2.02
C HIS A 84 1.74 4.03 -3.06
N ARG A 85 2.18 4.02 -4.33
CA ARG A 85 1.46 4.66 -5.44
C ARG A 85 0.42 3.71 -6.02
N PRO A 86 -0.88 4.08 -6.04
CA PRO A 86 -1.93 3.24 -6.63
C PRO A 86 -1.65 2.81 -8.08
N VAL A 87 -1.02 3.70 -8.87
CA VAL A 87 -0.65 3.41 -10.27
C VAL A 87 0.30 2.22 -10.36
N VAL A 88 1.23 2.04 -9.41
CA VAL A 88 2.15 0.88 -9.42
C VAL A 88 1.38 -0.41 -9.18
N ALA A 89 0.49 -0.43 -8.18
CA ALA A 89 -0.36 -1.60 -7.92
C ALA A 89 -1.27 -1.94 -9.12
N LEU A 90 -1.81 -0.92 -9.80
CA LEU A 90 -2.62 -1.11 -11.02
C LEU A 90 -1.79 -1.67 -12.17
N LEU A 91 -0.58 -1.17 -12.41
CA LEU A 91 0.31 -1.70 -13.46
C LEU A 91 0.70 -3.16 -13.17
N VAL A 92 0.99 -3.48 -11.91
CA VAL A 92 1.24 -4.85 -11.46
C VAL A 92 0.01 -5.73 -11.70
N MET A 93 -1.19 -5.26 -11.34
CA MET A 93 -2.43 -6.00 -11.60
C MET A 93 -2.65 -6.25 -13.09
N LEU A 94 -2.45 -5.23 -13.93
CA LEU A 94 -2.61 -5.32 -15.39
C LEU A 94 -1.55 -6.19 -16.08
N SER A 95 -0.45 -6.52 -15.41
CA SER A 95 0.53 -7.48 -15.93
C SER A 95 -0.06 -8.88 -16.15
N CYS A 96 -1.21 -9.18 -15.55
CA CYS A 96 -1.96 -10.42 -15.82
C CYS A 96 -2.38 -10.58 -17.29
N LEU A 97 -2.38 -9.50 -18.08
CA LEU A 97 -2.72 -9.50 -19.51
C LEU A 97 -1.56 -9.98 -20.41
N VAL A 98 -0.37 -10.18 -19.84
CA VAL A 98 0.83 -10.62 -20.59
C VAL A 98 0.89 -12.14 -20.75
N PRO A 99 0.73 -12.97 -19.68
CA PRO A 99 0.78 -14.42 -19.84
C PRO A 99 -0.51 -15.00 -20.42
N ASP A 100 -0.38 -15.94 -21.36
CA ASP A 100 -1.53 -16.66 -21.94
C ASP A 100 -2.14 -17.70 -20.96
N SER A 101 -1.38 -18.09 -19.94
CA SER A 101 -1.81 -19.13 -18.99
C SER A 101 -2.62 -18.53 -17.82
N PRO A 102 -3.88 -18.98 -17.60
CA PRO A 102 -4.66 -18.58 -16.44
C PRO A 102 -3.98 -18.92 -15.10
N ALA A 103 -3.15 -19.98 -15.09
CA ALA A 103 -2.41 -20.39 -13.90
C ALA A 103 -1.39 -19.33 -13.43
N ILE A 104 -0.98 -18.42 -14.31
CA ILE A 104 -0.07 -17.31 -14.01
C ILE A 104 -0.85 -15.99 -13.95
N ALA A 105 -1.75 -15.75 -14.91
CA ALA A 105 -2.54 -14.52 -14.99
C ALA A 105 -3.39 -14.28 -13.73
N VAL A 106 -4.09 -15.30 -13.23
CA VAL A 106 -5.01 -15.16 -12.10
C VAL A 106 -4.27 -14.80 -10.80
N PRO A 107 -3.15 -15.47 -10.42
CA PRO A 107 -2.33 -15.01 -9.30
C PRO A 107 -1.80 -13.58 -9.47
N LEU A 108 -1.32 -13.18 -10.65
CA LEU A 108 -0.80 -11.83 -10.89
C LEU A 108 -1.87 -10.74 -10.69
N PHE A 109 -3.07 -10.98 -11.23
CA PHE A 109 -4.21 -10.08 -11.02
C PHE A 109 -4.49 -9.92 -9.52
N ASN A 110 -4.58 -11.03 -8.79
CA ASN A 110 -4.90 -11.04 -7.36
C ASN A 110 -3.79 -10.45 -6.49
N PHE A 111 -2.52 -10.60 -6.89
CA PHE A 111 -1.39 -9.91 -6.26
C PHE A 111 -1.53 -8.39 -6.36
N GLY A 112 -1.78 -7.87 -7.57
CA GLY A 112 -1.99 -6.42 -7.76
C GLY A 112 -3.26 -5.88 -7.09
N LEU A 113 -4.34 -6.67 -7.09
CA LEU A 113 -5.59 -6.35 -6.38
C LEU A 113 -5.36 -6.22 -4.86
N ALA A 114 -4.66 -7.18 -4.25
CA ALA A 114 -4.35 -7.18 -2.83
C ALA A 114 -3.39 -6.05 -2.45
N TRP A 115 -2.43 -5.73 -3.32
CA TRP A 115 -1.57 -4.55 -3.18
C TRP A 115 -2.41 -3.26 -3.19
N LEU A 116 -3.33 -3.11 -4.15
CA LEU A 116 -4.19 -1.94 -4.21
C LEU A 116 -5.11 -1.85 -2.97
N GLN A 117 -5.60 -2.99 -2.48
CA GLN A 117 -6.35 -3.09 -1.23
C GLN A 117 -5.54 -2.58 -0.03
N HIS A 118 -4.26 -2.95 0.07
CA HIS A 118 -3.35 -2.44 1.10
C HIS A 118 -3.27 -0.91 1.04
N ILE A 119 -2.98 -0.34 -0.15
CA ILE A 119 -2.89 1.11 -0.34
C ILE A 119 -4.20 1.81 0.02
N ALA A 120 -5.34 1.26 -0.42
CA ALA A 120 -6.66 1.83 -0.13
C ALA A 120 -6.94 1.85 1.38
N SER A 121 -6.56 0.79 2.09
CA SER A 121 -6.70 0.69 3.55
C SER A 121 -5.88 1.76 4.26
N ASP A 122 -4.63 1.94 3.86
CA ASP A 122 -3.77 3.00 4.37
C ASP A 122 -4.41 4.38 4.21
N ARG A 123 -4.92 4.69 3.02
CA ARG A 123 -5.54 6.00 2.74
C ARG A 123 -6.82 6.20 3.56
N ALA A 124 -7.58 5.13 3.82
CA ALA A 124 -8.75 5.18 4.69
C ALA A 124 -8.35 5.52 6.15
N PHE A 125 -7.26 4.93 6.66
CA PHE A 125 -6.76 5.21 8.01
C PHE A 125 -6.01 6.54 8.15
N GLY A 126 -5.68 7.18 7.01
CA GLY A 126 -5.00 8.47 6.96
C GLY A 126 -3.48 8.36 6.83
N PHE A 127 -2.98 7.19 6.48
CA PHE A 127 -1.59 6.99 6.07
C PHE A 127 -1.45 7.36 4.59
N GLY A 128 -0.39 8.10 4.26
CA GLY A 128 -0.14 8.61 2.93
C GLY A 128 1.30 8.37 2.49
N LEU A 129 1.69 9.11 1.46
CA LEU A 129 3.08 9.17 1.02
C LEU A 129 3.93 9.92 2.04
N ARG A 130 5.25 9.72 1.97
CA ARG A 130 6.21 10.41 2.84
C ARG A 130 6.85 11.60 2.14
N THR A 131 7.15 12.64 2.91
CA THR A 131 8.04 13.73 2.51
C THR A 131 9.48 13.25 2.44
N ALA A 132 10.38 14.02 1.80
CA ALA A 132 11.80 13.67 1.67
C ALA A 132 12.50 13.47 3.04
N ASP A 133 12.01 14.14 4.10
CA ASP A 133 12.48 14.00 5.47
C ASP A 133 11.72 12.92 6.29
N GLY A 134 10.92 12.08 5.62
CA GLY A 134 10.29 10.89 6.18
C GLY A 134 8.98 11.10 6.93
N ARG A 135 8.41 12.31 6.95
CA ARG A 135 7.12 12.60 7.59
C ARG A 135 5.94 12.21 6.70
N GLN A 136 4.76 12.03 7.28
CA GLN A 136 3.52 11.81 6.51
C GLN A 136 3.13 13.06 5.72
N ARG A 137 2.58 12.87 4.51
CA ARG A 137 2.07 13.92 3.62
C ARG A 137 0.54 13.92 3.55
#